data_AF-A0A2S6HI56-F1
#
_entry.id   AF-A0A2S6HI56-F1
#
_cell.length_a   1.000
_cell.length_b   1.000
_cell.length_c   1.000
_cell.angle_alpha   90.00
_cell.angle_beta   90.00
_cell.angle_gamma   90.00
#
_symmetry.space_group_name_H-M   'P 1'
#
loop_
_entity.id
_entity.type
_entity.pdbx_description
1 polymer ?
#
loop_
_entity_poly.entity_id
_entity_poly.type
_entity_poly.pdbx_seq_one_letter_code
_entity_poly.pdbx_strand_id
1 'polypeptide(L)'
;MITLTNDFLIKINGGVTLHECQTYIGPNPDHINEIIPICYYGRSGTAFFSSLLDGHPEIVKIGDFDFREYFKYFDIMIGRDNVECQLSNSMRHYGRNIEYEGKYNQNFVDIKGKNIHVPTTLAFSIEKQSDGKLFFSQPKDKDLFCYQGPYIGYFISTFLHMVQNYFGDVKNITLAEKDFFVIFNLAYNWAIGRQYAKTVTKIAWNMHMPDPILAKNAQKFFLKITLIHMIRKPLQTLGSHFKRYMYPTALEVKNDIPIHDYANKLFGELLNGDVPLIECRSDDDEFAIRLEDIHSSPEKTMRKVSQRLGVSWSELLLESTYFGSPWEQPSHRGLMAGFSTKHLEDDHPDIFSSDDIKFIEGVFHENYKKWNYNFVESSGMDKNTHDYVKKRVPVPLKMEVMCWERACQQGAVRADIMKSYGLLRDAIEKRLERKKSLLEIM
;
A
#
# COMPACT_ATOMS: atom_id res chain seq x y z
N MET A 1 2.79 29.92 4.85
CA MET A 1 3.99 29.51 5.62
C MET A 1 3.56 29.44 7.08
N ILE A 2 3.01 28.31 7.51
CA ILE A 2 2.73 28.08 8.92
C ILE A 2 3.88 27.20 9.41
N THR A 3 4.94 27.81 9.91
CA THR A 3 5.83 27.09 10.83
C THR A 3 4.93 26.46 11.89
N LEU A 4 5.20 25.25 12.40
CA LEU A 4 4.60 24.83 13.67
C LEU A 4 4.91 25.95 14.68
N THR A 5 4.03 26.93 14.82
CA THR A 5 4.31 28.10 15.62
C THR A 5 4.36 27.61 17.06
N ASN A 6 5.17 28.26 17.89
CA ASN A 6 5.11 28.04 19.33
C ASN A 6 3.65 28.06 19.81
N ASP A 7 2.80 28.90 19.21
CA ASP A 7 1.36 28.94 19.50
C ASP A 7 0.59 27.66 19.17
N PHE A 8 0.87 26.96 18.06
CA PHE A 8 0.22 25.67 17.74
C PHE A 8 0.66 24.56 18.73
N LEU A 9 1.95 24.50 19.05
CA LEU A 9 2.48 23.57 20.05
C LEU A 9 2.00 23.92 21.47
N ILE A 10 1.86 25.20 21.81
CA ILE A 10 1.32 25.69 23.10
C ILE A 10 -0.18 25.37 23.22
N LYS A 11 -0.96 25.53 22.15
CA LYS A 11 -2.41 25.20 22.14
C LYS A 11 -2.68 23.72 22.38
N ILE A 12 -1.79 22.86 21.89
CA ILE A 12 -1.87 21.40 22.04
C ILE A 12 -1.30 20.94 23.39
N ASN A 13 -0.23 21.58 23.89
CA ASN A 13 0.37 21.27 25.19
C ASN A 13 -0.44 21.79 26.39
N GLY A 14 -1.33 22.77 26.20
CA GLY A 14 -2.09 23.42 27.28
C GLY A 14 -3.06 22.52 28.05
N GLY A 15 -3.21 21.24 27.68
CA GLY A 15 -4.11 20.31 28.35
C GLY A 15 -3.54 18.92 28.65
N VAL A 16 -2.34 18.57 28.22
CA VAL A 16 -1.80 17.20 28.42
C VAL A 16 -0.86 17.21 29.63
N THR A 17 -1.23 16.50 30.69
CA THR A 17 -0.27 16.14 31.74
C THR A 17 0.78 15.22 31.11
N LEU A 18 1.93 15.78 30.75
CA LEU A 18 3.14 15.11 30.22
C LEU A 18 3.58 13.86 31.00
N HIS A 19 3.01 13.62 32.19
CA HIS A 19 3.49 12.68 33.18
C HIS A 19 3.45 11.21 32.72
N GLU A 20 2.52 10.82 31.84
CA GLU A 20 2.43 9.44 31.33
C GLU A 20 3.34 9.15 30.13
N CYS A 21 3.73 10.17 29.35
CA CYS A 21 4.73 10.02 28.28
C CYS A 21 6.16 9.90 28.82
N GLN A 22 6.46 10.59 29.93
CA GLN A 22 7.82 10.76 30.44
C GLN A 22 8.47 9.49 31.00
N THR A 23 7.70 8.44 31.27
CA THR A 23 8.23 7.16 31.80
C THR A 23 8.53 6.13 30.72
N TYR A 24 8.13 6.37 29.46
CA TYR A 24 8.34 5.40 28.39
C TYR A 24 9.52 5.78 27.51
N ILE A 25 10.53 4.92 27.54
CA ILE A 25 11.70 5.05 26.67
C ILE A 25 11.47 4.31 25.35
N GLY A 26 10.63 3.27 25.32
CA GLY A 26 10.37 2.45 24.14
C GLY A 26 11.49 1.52 23.71
N PRO A 27 11.29 0.76 22.63
CA PRO A 27 12.36 -0.02 22.04
C PRO A 27 13.40 0.94 21.48
N ASN A 28 14.68 0.62 21.71
CA ASN A 28 15.76 1.37 21.09
C ASN A 28 15.57 1.33 19.55
N PRO A 29 15.51 2.48 18.87
CA PRO A 29 15.42 2.55 17.41
C PRO A 29 16.50 1.71 16.70
N ASP A 30 17.68 1.58 17.29
CA ASP A 30 18.79 0.75 16.77
C ASP A 30 18.47 -0.75 16.72
N HIS A 31 17.45 -1.21 17.45
CA HIS A 31 17.00 -2.60 17.39
C HIS A 31 16.03 -2.87 16.23
N ILE A 32 15.52 -1.81 15.59
CA ILE A 32 14.61 -1.92 14.45
C ILE A 32 15.44 -1.95 13.16
N ASN A 33 15.86 -3.15 12.79
CA ASN A 33 16.79 -3.37 11.67
C ASN A 33 16.17 -4.08 10.47
N GLU A 34 14.89 -4.47 10.56
CA GLU A 34 14.14 -5.09 9.48
C GLU A 34 12.92 -4.25 9.08
N ILE A 35 12.76 -4.06 7.78
CA ILE A 35 11.55 -3.50 7.18
C ILE A 35 10.85 -4.57 6.34
N ILE A 36 9.52 -4.57 6.36
CA ILE A 36 8.66 -5.50 5.62
C ILE A 36 7.79 -4.68 4.66
N PRO A 37 8.29 -4.31 3.46
CA PRO A 37 7.48 -3.66 2.45
C PRO A 37 6.45 -4.63 1.88
N ILE A 38 5.22 -4.16 1.69
CA ILE A 38 4.12 -4.94 1.12
C ILE A 38 3.64 -4.22 -0.14
N CYS A 39 3.66 -4.91 -1.28
CA CYS A 39 3.15 -4.39 -2.55
C CYS A 39 2.23 -5.35 -3.28
N TYR A 40 1.44 -4.82 -4.22
CA TYR A 40 0.44 -5.57 -4.96
C TYR A 40 0.91 -5.99 -6.34
N TYR A 41 0.21 -7.00 -6.88
CA TYR A 41 0.13 -7.32 -8.29
C TYR A 41 -1.32 -7.13 -8.78
N GLY A 42 -1.60 -5.96 -9.34
CA GLY A 42 -2.97 -5.45 -9.55
C GLY A 42 -3.80 -5.37 -8.26
N ARG A 43 -5.06 -5.81 -8.31
CA ARG A 43 -5.93 -5.91 -7.12
C ARG A 43 -5.80 -7.27 -6.45
N SER A 44 -4.76 -7.42 -5.64
CA SER A 44 -4.42 -8.66 -4.92
C SER A 44 -4.55 -8.58 -3.39
N GLY A 45 -5.23 -7.56 -2.86
CA GLY A 45 -5.60 -7.52 -1.44
C GLY A 45 -4.48 -7.09 -0.47
N THR A 46 -3.60 -6.17 -0.88
CA THR A 46 -2.51 -5.67 -0.01
C THR A 46 -2.99 -5.00 1.27
N ALA A 47 -4.06 -4.20 1.21
CA ALA A 47 -4.63 -3.61 2.42
C ALA A 47 -5.13 -4.70 3.39
N PHE A 48 -5.83 -5.71 2.87
CA PHE A 48 -6.29 -6.86 3.66
C PHE A 48 -5.14 -7.68 4.24
N PHE A 49 -4.05 -7.91 3.50
CA PHE A 49 -2.90 -8.60 4.08
C PHE A 49 -2.19 -7.73 5.12
N SER A 50 -2.05 -6.43 4.86
CA SER A 50 -1.44 -5.50 5.80
C SER A 50 -2.25 -5.34 7.09
N SER A 51 -3.58 -5.51 7.06
CA SER A 51 -4.44 -5.51 8.25
C SER A 51 -4.27 -6.78 9.10
N LEU A 52 -3.79 -7.88 8.54
CA LEU A 52 -3.48 -9.10 9.30
C LEU A 52 -2.15 -9.02 10.08
N LEU A 53 -1.28 -8.08 9.73
CA LEU A 53 -0.06 -7.81 10.50
C LEU A 53 -0.27 -6.79 11.62
N ASP A 54 -1.47 -6.19 11.66
CA ASP A 54 -1.81 -5.15 12.62
C ASP A 54 -1.98 -5.73 14.03
N GLY A 55 -1.44 -5.05 15.05
CA GLY A 55 -1.51 -5.52 16.44
C GLY A 55 -0.43 -6.54 16.85
N HIS A 56 0.39 -7.03 15.92
CA HIS A 56 1.41 -8.04 16.25
C HIS A 56 2.51 -7.48 17.19
N PRO A 57 2.88 -8.16 18.30
CA PRO A 57 3.77 -7.62 19.33
C PRO A 57 5.23 -7.36 18.89
N GLU A 58 5.62 -7.89 17.73
CA GLU A 58 6.98 -7.75 17.17
C GLU A 58 7.03 -6.85 15.92
N ILE A 59 5.86 -6.40 15.43
CA ILE A 59 5.73 -5.63 14.19
C ILE A 59 4.97 -4.34 14.50
N VAL A 60 5.56 -3.20 14.15
CA VAL A 60 4.82 -1.93 14.12
C VAL A 60 4.48 -1.56 12.68
N LYS A 61 3.35 -0.89 12.50
CA LYS A 61 2.97 -0.28 11.23
C LYS A 61 2.19 1.00 11.48
N ILE A 62 2.22 1.89 10.51
CA ILE A 62 1.25 2.98 10.37
C ILE A 62 0.23 2.59 9.29
N GLY A 63 -0.60 3.52 8.85
CA GLY A 63 -1.72 3.23 7.97
C GLY A 63 -1.38 2.59 6.62
N ASP A 64 -2.41 2.10 5.92
CA ASP A 64 -2.28 1.23 4.73
C ASP A 64 -1.76 1.95 3.49
N PHE A 65 -1.62 3.27 3.54
CA PHE A 65 -1.01 4.07 2.48
C PHE A 65 -0.07 5.14 3.03
N ASP A 66 0.15 5.14 4.34
CA ASP A 66 0.96 6.15 4.98
C ASP A 66 2.42 5.97 4.61
N PHE A 67 3.10 7.08 4.31
CA PHE A 67 4.52 7.08 3.94
C PHE A 67 4.84 6.25 2.69
N ARG A 68 3.86 6.04 1.80
CA ARG A 68 4.04 5.26 0.57
C ARG A 68 5.26 5.68 -0.26
N GLU A 69 5.47 6.98 -0.46
CA GLU A 69 6.59 7.49 -1.28
C GLU A 69 7.76 8.02 -0.43
N TYR A 70 7.80 7.66 0.86
CA TYR A 70 8.73 8.24 1.84
C TYR A 70 10.19 8.15 1.41
N PHE A 71 10.68 6.94 1.12
CA PHE A 71 12.09 6.72 0.77
C PHE A 71 12.49 7.26 -0.62
N LYS A 72 11.54 7.79 -1.39
CA LYS A 72 11.80 8.41 -2.70
C LYS A 72 11.88 9.93 -2.62
N TYR A 73 11.16 10.51 -1.66
CA TYR A 73 10.99 11.96 -1.55
C TYR A 73 11.31 12.54 -0.17
N PHE A 74 12.02 11.82 0.70
CA PHE A 74 12.39 12.29 2.04
C PHE A 74 12.99 13.70 2.04
N ASP A 75 13.99 13.97 1.21
CA ASP A 75 14.64 15.31 1.16
C ASP A 75 13.70 16.43 0.68
N ILE A 76 12.67 16.08 -0.09
CA ILE A 76 11.71 17.03 -0.66
C ILE A 76 10.57 17.29 0.32
N MET A 77 10.05 16.23 0.95
CA MET A 77 8.87 16.26 1.80
C MET A 77 9.19 16.47 3.28
N ILE A 78 10.33 15.99 3.78
CA ILE A 78 10.72 16.09 5.19
C ILE A 78 11.86 17.09 5.36
N GLY A 79 12.91 16.93 4.54
CA GLY A 79 14.08 17.79 4.54
C GLY A 79 15.15 17.40 5.58
N ARG A 80 16.22 18.19 5.60
CA ARG A 80 17.43 17.96 6.41
C ARG A 80 17.67 19.06 7.45
N ASP A 81 16.60 19.77 7.82
CA ASP A 81 16.63 20.76 8.91
C ASP A 81 16.58 20.05 10.27
N ASN A 82 16.47 20.81 11.37
CA ASN A 82 16.28 20.21 12.69
C ASN A 82 14.98 19.38 12.75
N VAL A 83 14.90 18.50 13.74
CA VAL A 83 13.82 17.52 13.88
C VAL A 83 12.44 18.15 14.06
N GLU A 84 12.33 19.34 14.65
CA GLU A 84 11.06 20.07 14.75
C GLU A 84 10.58 20.49 13.35
N CYS A 85 11.49 20.98 12.50
CA CYS A 85 11.21 21.27 11.10
C CYS A 85 10.86 19.99 10.31
N GLN A 86 11.60 18.89 10.52
CA GLN A 86 11.31 17.60 9.87
C GLN A 86 9.91 17.10 10.24
N LEU A 87 9.55 17.16 11.53
CA LEU A 87 8.22 16.78 12.01
C LEU A 87 7.15 17.71 11.44
N SER A 88 7.37 19.03 11.47
CA SER A 88 6.47 20.02 10.87
C SER A 88 6.19 19.72 9.41
N ASN A 89 7.24 19.44 8.62
CA ASN A 89 7.10 19.14 7.21
C ASN A 89 6.36 17.81 7.01
N SER A 90 6.69 16.78 7.79
CA SER A 90 5.96 15.51 7.76
C SER A 90 4.47 15.68 8.01
N MET A 91 4.09 16.44 9.04
CA MET A 91 2.68 16.68 9.40
C MET A 91 1.97 17.50 8.33
N ARG A 92 2.65 18.50 7.74
CA ARG A 92 2.10 19.29 6.61
C ARG A 92 1.82 18.42 5.40
N HIS A 93 2.74 17.54 5.05
CA HIS A 93 2.65 16.79 3.79
C HIS A 93 1.77 15.56 3.94
N TYR A 94 1.93 14.78 5.00
CA TYR A 94 1.20 13.52 5.17
C TYR A 94 -0.03 13.61 6.06
N GLY A 95 -0.10 14.56 7.00
CA GLY A 95 -1.20 14.65 7.95
C GLY A 95 -2.53 15.03 7.30
N ARG A 96 -3.53 14.15 7.41
CA ARG A 96 -4.93 14.47 7.04
C ARG A 96 -5.47 15.53 8.01
N ASN A 97 -6.22 16.50 7.50
CA ASN A 97 -6.99 17.49 8.29
C ASN A 97 -6.20 18.57 9.07
N ILE A 98 -4.91 18.78 8.85
CA ILE A 98 -4.16 19.78 9.64
C ILE A 98 -4.24 21.20 9.06
N GLU A 99 -4.43 21.38 7.74
CA GLU A 99 -4.51 22.73 7.13
C GLU A 99 -5.43 22.87 5.90
N TYR A 100 -6.03 21.79 5.37
CA TYR A 100 -6.83 21.84 4.14
C TYR A 100 -8.31 21.64 4.41
N GLU A 101 -8.98 22.73 4.76
CA GLU A 101 -10.44 22.82 4.78
C GLU A 101 -11.00 22.52 3.37
N GLY A 102 -11.66 21.37 3.21
CA GLY A 102 -12.72 21.21 2.20
C GLY A 102 -12.37 20.60 0.84
N LYS A 103 -11.18 20.03 0.62
CA LYS A 103 -10.91 19.24 -0.60
C LYS A 103 -10.32 17.87 -0.28
N TYR A 104 -11.20 16.96 0.15
CA TYR A 104 -10.94 15.53 0.02
C TYR A 104 -10.53 15.24 -1.44
N ASN A 105 -9.42 14.53 -1.63
CA ASN A 105 -8.93 13.94 -2.90
C ASN A 105 -7.81 14.65 -3.68
N GLN A 106 -7.00 15.54 -3.10
CA GLN A 106 -5.71 15.83 -3.74
C GLN A 106 -4.71 14.72 -3.39
N ASN A 107 -4.75 13.66 -4.20
CA ASN A 107 -3.77 12.58 -4.23
C ASN A 107 -2.36 13.10 -4.57
N PHE A 108 -2.29 14.25 -5.24
CA PHE A 108 -1.10 14.77 -5.88
C PHE A 108 -0.85 16.20 -5.41
N VAL A 109 0.33 16.45 -4.84
CA VAL A 109 0.74 17.78 -4.33
C VAL A 109 2.00 18.21 -5.09
N ASP A 110 2.00 19.43 -5.63
CA ASP A 110 3.23 20.03 -6.15
C ASP A 110 4.11 20.46 -4.97
N ILE A 111 5.27 19.82 -4.85
CA ILE A 111 6.28 20.17 -3.87
C ILE A 111 7.58 20.44 -4.62
N LYS A 112 7.99 21.72 -4.65
CA LYS A 112 9.20 22.19 -5.35
C LYS A 112 9.21 21.83 -6.85
N GLY A 113 8.07 21.96 -7.53
CA GLY A 113 7.93 21.68 -8.96
C GLY A 113 7.83 20.20 -9.31
N LYS A 114 7.65 19.32 -8.31
CA LYS A 114 7.39 17.90 -8.52
C LYS A 114 5.99 17.58 -8.05
N ASN A 115 5.20 16.95 -8.91
CA ASN A 115 3.90 16.45 -8.55
C ASN A 115 4.03 15.09 -7.85
N ILE A 116 3.85 15.05 -6.54
CA ILE A 116 4.09 13.88 -5.69
C ILE A 116 2.76 13.29 -5.23
N HIS A 117 2.62 11.97 -5.34
CA HIS A 117 1.48 11.26 -4.73
C HIS A 117 1.64 11.29 -3.21
N VAL A 118 0.82 12.07 -2.51
CA VAL A 118 0.79 12.11 -1.05
C VAL A 118 -0.57 11.63 -0.59
N PRO A 119 -0.75 10.31 -0.38
CA PRO A 119 -1.99 9.81 0.19
C PRO A 119 -2.17 10.47 1.56
N THR A 120 -3.22 11.27 1.70
CA THR A 120 -3.62 11.93 2.96
C THR A 120 -4.31 10.93 3.86
N THR A 121 -3.61 9.85 4.21
CA THR A 121 -4.14 8.73 5.00
C THR A 121 -3.66 8.75 6.44
N LEU A 122 -2.66 9.59 6.75
CA LEU A 122 -2.11 9.76 8.10
C LEU A 122 -3.12 10.53 8.94
N ALA A 123 -4.06 9.78 9.51
CA ALA A 123 -5.12 10.33 10.31
C ALA A 123 -4.60 10.74 11.68
N PHE A 124 -4.98 11.93 12.13
CA PHE A 124 -4.79 12.40 13.49
C PHE A 124 -6.11 12.99 14.00
N SER A 125 -6.40 12.79 15.27
CA SER A 125 -7.45 13.54 15.95
C SER A 125 -6.90 14.88 16.44
N ILE A 126 -7.63 15.97 16.18
CA ILE A 126 -7.36 17.31 16.76
C ILE A 126 -8.12 17.52 18.08
N GLU A 127 -9.12 16.70 18.37
CA GLU A 127 -9.92 16.79 19.59
C GLU A 127 -9.34 15.89 20.67
N LYS A 128 -9.09 16.48 21.84
CA LYS A 128 -8.71 15.73 23.04
C LYS A 128 -9.98 15.12 23.65
N GLN A 129 -10.07 13.79 23.66
CA GLN A 129 -11.19 13.07 24.30
C GLN A 129 -11.16 13.30 25.83
N SER A 130 -12.35 13.42 26.43
CA SER A 130 -12.54 13.87 27.82
C SER A 130 -12.27 12.80 28.89
N ASP A 131 -12.19 11.53 28.51
CA ASP A 131 -12.04 10.39 29.43
C ASP A 131 -10.59 9.95 29.65
N GLY A 132 -9.62 10.64 29.04
CA GLY A 132 -8.19 10.31 29.13
C GLY A 132 -7.82 8.97 28.50
N LYS A 133 -8.76 8.28 27.84
CA LYS A 133 -8.50 6.99 27.22
C LYS A 133 -8.20 7.16 25.75
N LEU A 134 -7.18 6.45 25.30
CA LEU A 134 -6.74 6.36 23.91
C LEU A 134 -7.71 5.47 23.12
N PHE A 135 -8.95 5.92 22.91
CA PHE A 135 -9.91 5.17 22.10
C PHE A 135 -10.24 5.84 20.78
N PHE A 136 -10.03 5.05 19.73
CA PHE A 136 -10.64 5.16 18.42
C PHE A 136 -12.15 5.29 18.57
N SER A 137 -12.73 6.41 18.13
CA SER A 137 -14.16 6.41 17.79
C SER A 137 -14.27 6.20 16.28
N GLN A 138 -15.08 5.22 15.86
CA GLN A 138 -15.64 5.31 14.52
C GLN A 138 -16.41 6.64 14.46
N PRO A 139 -16.29 7.41 13.37
CA PRO A 139 -17.03 8.65 13.26
C PRO A 139 -18.52 8.35 13.42
N LYS A 140 -19.23 9.23 14.13
CA LYS A 140 -20.68 9.13 14.31
C LYS A 140 -21.42 9.16 12.96
N ASP A 141 -20.79 9.71 11.94
CA ASP A 141 -21.23 9.67 10.55
C ASP A 141 -20.54 8.52 9.84
N LYS A 142 -21.29 7.72 9.07
CA LYS A 142 -20.90 6.46 8.40
C LYS A 142 -19.80 6.60 7.32
N ASP A 143 -18.83 7.49 7.49
CA ASP A 143 -17.65 7.58 6.63
C ASP A 143 -16.70 6.42 6.94
N LEU A 144 -16.88 5.33 6.19
CA LEU A 144 -16.10 4.09 6.25
C LEU A 144 -14.59 4.27 6.03
N PHE A 145 -14.14 5.48 5.63
CA PHE A 145 -12.72 5.79 5.41
C PHE A 145 -12.11 6.71 6.46
N CYS A 146 -12.82 7.02 7.53
CA CYS A 146 -12.34 7.93 8.57
C CYS A 146 -11.99 7.16 9.85
N TYR A 147 -10.91 6.37 9.80
CA TYR A 147 -10.26 5.93 11.02
C TYR A 147 -9.66 7.15 11.72
N GLN A 148 -10.03 7.40 12.98
CA GLN A 148 -9.40 8.45 13.77
C GLN A 148 -8.06 7.92 14.28
N GLY A 149 -6.95 8.38 13.73
CA GLY A 149 -5.63 8.09 14.29
C GLY A 149 -5.39 8.84 15.61
N PRO A 150 -4.17 8.79 16.16
CA PRO A 150 -3.91 9.26 17.52
C PRO A 150 -4.23 10.75 17.68
N TYR A 151 -4.47 11.18 18.91
CA TYR A 151 -4.48 12.60 19.23
C TYR A 151 -3.12 13.20 18.85
N ILE A 152 -3.15 14.21 17.96
CA ILE A 152 -1.93 14.79 17.37
C ILE A 152 -0.95 15.27 18.43
N GLY A 153 -1.45 15.83 19.54
CA GLY A 153 -0.60 16.27 20.63
C GLY A 153 0.14 15.15 21.31
N TYR A 154 -0.55 14.04 21.57
CA TYR A 154 0.08 12.87 22.19
C TYR A 154 1.15 12.27 21.29
N PHE A 155 0.88 12.21 19.98
CA PHE A 155 1.88 11.80 18.98
C PHE A 155 3.10 12.72 18.98
N ILE A 156 2.92 14.04 18.84
CA ILE A 156 4.03 15.01 18.79
C ILE A 156 4.87 14.94 20.08
N SER A 157 4.22 14.93 21.25
CA SER A 157 4.92 14.84 22.53
C SER A 157 5.71 13.54 22.64
N THR A 158 5.14 12.41 22.23
CA THR A 158 5.81 11.10 22.24
C THR A 158 7.01 11.09 21.28
N PHE A 159 6.82 11.58 20.06
CA PHE A 159 7.88 11.67 19.06
C PHE A 159 9.07 12.48 19.58
N LEU A 160 8.83 13.71 20.05
CA LEU A 160 9.88 14.58 20.57
C LEU A 160 10.55 14.01 21.83
N HIS A 161 9.80 13.33 22.69
CA HIS A 161 10.36 12.66 23.87
C HIS A 161 11.32 11.53 23.48
N MET A 162 10.93 10.68 22.51
CA MET A 162 11.81 9.63 22.01
C MET A 162 13.08 10.22 21.38
N VAL A 163 12.96 11.29 20.59
CA VAL A 163 14.14 11.96 20.01
C VAL A 163 15.06 12.50 21.11
N GLN A 164 14.49 13.16 22.11
CA GLN A 164 15.24 13.71 23.24
C GLN A 164 16.02 12.63 24.00
N ASN A 165 15.42 11.46 24.21
CA ASN A 165 16.01 10.36 24.96
C ASN A 165 17.10 9.61 24.18
N TYR A 166 16.91 9.39 22.88
CA TYR A 166 17.81 8.56 22.07
C TYR A 166 18.88 9.34 21.32
N PHE A 167 18.58 10.57 20.92
CA PHE A 167 19.43 11.35 20.03
C PHE A 167 19.93 12.65 20.69
N GLY A 168 19.24 13.15 21.72
CA GLY A 168 19.66 14.35 22.47
C GLY A 168 18.80 15.57 22.15
N ASP A 169 19.35 16.78 22.34
CA ASP A 169 18.59 18.04 22.25
C ASP A 169 17.86 18.22 20.91
N VAL A 170 16.52 18.21 20.97
CA VAL A 170 15.63 18.35 19.81
C VAL A 170 15.86 19.62 19.01
N LYS A 171 16.41 20.68 19.58
CA LYS A 171 16.64 21.94 18.84
C LYS A 171 17.84 21.87 17.90
N ASN A 172 18.78 20.98 18.18
CA ASN A 172 20.08 20.92 17.53
C ASN A 172 20.31 19.62 16.77
N ILE A 173 19.28 18.77 16.67
CA ILE A 173 19.38 17.47 16.02
C ILE A 173 18.61 17.44 14.70
N THR A 174 19.22 16.81 13.71
CA THR A 174 18.59 16.40 12.45
C THR A 174 18.62 14.88 12.43
N LEU A 175 17.45 14.25 12.33
CA LEU A 175 17.39 12.79 12.21
C LEU A 175 17.77 12.37 10.80
N ALA A 176 18.51 11.25 10.71
CA ALA A 176 18.65 10.56 9.44
C ALA A 176 17.31 9.99 8.98
N GLU A 177 17.21 9.67 7.69
CA GLU A 177 15.98 9.18 7.06
C GLU A 177 15.45 7.90 7.72
N LYS A 178 16.33 6.94 8.01
CA LYS A 178 15.97 5.73 8.78
C LYS A 178 15.40 6.10 10.15
N ASP A 179 16.11 6.94 10.90
CA ASP A 179 15.80 7.25 12.29
C ASP A 179 14.47 7.99 12.41
N PHE A 180 14.22 8.95 11.50
CA PHE A 180 12.94 9.63 11.42
C PHE A 180 11.81 8.64 11.14
N PHE A 181 11.99 7.74 10.15
CA PHE A 181 10.98 6.75 9.80
C PHE A 181 10.66 5.81 10.97
N VAL A 182 11.69 5.31 11.67
CA VAL A 182 11.56 4.41 12.82
C VAL A 182 10.87 5.13 13.98
N ILE A 183 11.36 6.29 14.40
CA ILE A 183 10.78 7.06 15.51
C ILE A 183 9.33 7.46 15.20
N PHE A 184 9.03 7.83 13.97
CA PHE A 184 7.66 8.15 13.57
C PHE A 184 6.72 6.95 13.77
N ASN A 185 7.11 5.76 13.29
CA ASN A 185 6.30 4.55 13.43
C ASN A 185 6.12 4.15 14.91
N LEU A 186 7.19 4.23 15.71
CA LEU A 186 7.16 3.93 17.14
C LEU A 186 6.26 4.91 17.91
N ALA A 187 6.45 6.21 17.68
CA ALA A 187 5.66 7.25 18.32
C ALA A 187 4.19 7.17 17.92
N TYR A 188 3.88 6.86 16.66
CA TYR A 188 2.52 6.68 16.19
C TYR A 188 1.83 5.50 16.88
N ASN A 189 2.49 4.33 16.92
CA ASN A 189 1.93 3.14 17.56
C ASN A 189 1.76 3.35 19.08
N TRP A 190 2.75 3.95 19.74
CA TRP A 190 2.61 4.35 21.13
C TRP A 190 1.42 5.30 21.33
N ALA A 191 1.28 6.27 20.43
CA ALA A 191 0.24 7.27 20.51
C ALA A 191 -1.18 6.73 20.36
N ILE A 192 -1.32 5.54 19.77
CA ILE A 192 -2.60 4.82 19.68
C ILE A 192 -2.78 3.75 20.77
N GLY A 193 -1.98 3.82 21.83
CA GLY A 193 -2.09 2.90 22.98
C GLY A 193 -1.41 1.55 22.75
N ARG A 194 -0.66 1.38 21.66
CA ARG A 194 0.14 0.17 21.44
C ARG A 194 1.46 0.32 22.15
N GLN A 195 1.39 -0.03 23.42
CA GLN A 195 2.55 -0.09 24.29
C GLN A 195 3.31 -1.39 24.04
N TYR A 196 3.75 -1.59 22.80
CA TYR A 196 4.57 -2.74 22.48
C TYR A 196 5.86 -2.65 23.29
N ALA A 197 6.15 -3.71 24.03
CA ALA A 197 7.33 -3.81 24.87
C ALA A 197 8.62 -3.81 24.01
N LYS A 198 9.75 -4.09 24.66
CA LYS A 198 11.10 -4.30 24.07
C LYS A 198 11.17 -5.34 22.93
N THR A 199 10.05 -5.92 22.49
CA THR A 199 9.93 -7.02 21.51
C THR A 199 9.76 -6.54 20.07
N VAL A 200 9.41 -5.27 19.84
CA VAL A 200 9.32 -4.75 18.46
C VAL A 200 10.69 -4.83 17.82
N THR A 201 10.76 -5.49 16.66
CA THR A 201 12.00 -5.64 15.89
C THR A 201 11.84 -5.21 14.43
N LYS A 202 10.60 -5.04 13.96
CA LYS A 202 10.28 -4.89 12.53
C LYS A 202 9.23 -3.81 12.27
N ILE A 203 9.31 -3.17 11.12
CA ILE A 203 8.28 -2.25 10.61
C ILE A 203 7.63 -2.86 9.38
N ALA A 204 6.31 -3.12 9.44
CA ALA A 204 5.53 -3.40 8.26
C ALA A 204 5.15 -2.08 7.56
N TRP A 205 5.47 -1.98 6.28
CA TRP A 205 5.29 -0.77 5.50
C TRP A 205 4.48 -1.08 4.24
N ASN A 206 3.34 -0.41 4.09
CA ASN A 206 2.47 -0.61 2.94
C ASN A 206 2.97 0.23 1.75
N MET A 207 4.04 -0.25 1.11
CA MET A 207 4.59 0.31 -0.14
C MET A 207 3.52 0.40 -1.24
N HIS A 208 2.53 -0.50 -1.18
CA HIS A 208 1.35 -0.62 -2.03
C HIS A 208 1.68 -0.91 -3.50
N MET A 209 2.39 -0.02 -4.21
CA MET A 209 2.83 -0.24 -5.60
C MET A 209 4.19 -0.92 -5.68
N PRO A 210 4.42 -1.79 -6.67
CA PRO A 210 5.75 -2.32 -6.96
C PRO A 210 6.60 -1.23 -7.64
N ASP A 211 7.38 -0.47 -6.87
CA ASP A 211 8.35 0.51 -7.37
C ASP A 211 9.79 0.07 -7.00
N PRO A 212 10.62 -0.34 -7.98
CA PRO A 212 12.00 -0.76 -7.73
C PRO A 212 12.89 0.32 -7.12
N ILE A 213 12.66 1.60 -7.44
CA ILE A 213 13.46 2.71 -6.89
C ILE A 213 13.15 2.86 -5.42
N LEU A 214 11.86 2.80 -5.08
CA LEU A 214 11.36 2.92 -3.72
C LEU A 214 11.85 1.75 -2.84
N ALA A 215 11.74 0.51 -3.33
CA ALA A 215 12.22 -0.68 -2.63
C ALA A 215 13.74 -0.66 -2.40
N LYS A 216 14.52 -0.30 -3.44
CA LYS A 216 15.98 -0.15 -3.33
C LYS A 216 16.39 0.96 -2.37
N ASN A 217 15.65 2.06 -2.29
CA ASN A 217 15.95 3.11 -1.33
C ASN A 217 15.69 2.64 0.11
N ALA A 218 14.59 1.93 0.38
CA ALA A 218 14.36 1.32 1.69
C ALA A 218 15.47 0.32 2.05
N GLN A 219 15.89 -0.53 1.11
CA GLN A 219 16.96 -1.53 1.29
C GLN A 219 18.29 -0.93 1.79
N LYS A 220 18.61 0.32 1.42
CA LYS A 220 19.85 1.00 1.84
C LYS A 220 19.91 1.28 3.34
N PHE A 221 18.76 1.42 4.00
CA PHE A 221 18.68 1.90 5.39
C PHE A 221 18.50 0.78 6.41
N PHE A 222 18.00 -0.38 5.99
CA PHE A 222 17.75 -1.52 6.87
C PHE A 222 18.75 -2.63 6.61
N LEU A 223 19.21 -3.28 7.69
CA LEU A 223 20.12 -4.43 7.60
C LEU A 223 19.44 -5.59 6.87
N LYS A 224 18.12 -5.71 7.05
CA LYS A 224 17.29 -6.71 6.40
C LYS A 224 16.04 -6.08 5.79
N ILE A 225 15.67 -6.51 4.59
CA ILE A 225 14.38 -6.23 3.98
C ILE A 225 13.69 -7.55 3.64
N THR A 226 12.44 -7.70 4.06
CA THR A 226 11.59 -8.85 3.70
C THR A 226 10.41 -8.34 2.88
N LEU A 227 10.54 -8.35 1.56
CA LEU A 227 9.56 -7.76 0.65
C LEU A 227 8.49 -8.77 0.25
N ILE A 228 7.23 -8.42 0.51
CA ILE A 228 6.08 -9.27 0.25
C ILE A 228 5.29 -8.75 -0.94
N HIS A 229 5.14 -9.60 -1.95
CA HIS A 229 4.24 -9.39 -3.08
C HIS A 229 2.92 -10.10 -2.86
N MET A 230 1.85 -9.35 -2.78
CA MET A 230 0.52 -9.92 -2.87
C MET A 230 0.22 -10.21 -4.34
N ILE A 231 -0.04 -11.47 -4.67
CA ILE A 231 -0.44 -11.90 -6.02
C ILE A 231 -1.84 -12.49 -6.01
N ARG A 232 -2.48 -12.48 -7.17
CA ARG A 232 -3.80 -13.06 -7.43
C ARG A 232 -3.81 -13.56 -8.86
N LYS A 233 -4.67 -14.53 -9.18
CA LYS A 233 -4.84 -15.03 -10.56
C LYS A 233 -4.94 -13.84 -11.56
N PRO A 234 -4.09 -13.74 -12.60
CA PRO A 234 -4.01 -12.57 -13.50
C PRO A 234 -5.36 -12.10 -14.08
N LEU A 235 -6.22 -13.03 -14.50
CA LEU A 235 -7.55 -12.71 -15.02
C LEU A 235 -8.43 -12.03 -13.96
N GLN A 236 -8.44 -12.57 -12.74
CA GLN A 236 -9.24 -12.08 -11.61
C GLN A 236 -8.79 -10.68 -11.17
N THR A 237 -7.47 -10.47 -11.11
CA THR A 237 -6.93 -9.16 -10.73
C THR A 237 -7.19 -8.11 -11.81
N LEU A 238 -6.98 -8.44 -13.09
CA LEU A 238 -7.26 -7.52 -14.20
C LEU A 238 -8.74 -7.16 -14.25
N GLY A 239 -9.62 -8.14 -14.14
CA GLY A 239 -11.05 -7.91 -14.25
C GLY A 239 -11.64 -7.13 -13.08
N SER A 240 -11.25 -7.47 -11.85
CA SER A 240 -11.61 -6.70 -10.66
C SER A 240 -11.10 -5.26 -10.75
N HIS A 241 -9.88 -5.06 -11.27
CA HIS A 241 -9.31 -3.72 -11.42
C HIS A 241 -10.06 -2.90 -12.46
N PHE A 242 -10.34 -3.51 -13.61
CA PHE A 242 -11.11 -2.88 -14.68
C PHE A 242 -12.51 -2.47 -14.22
N LYS A 243 -13.24 -3.34 -13.52
CA LYS A 243 -14.59 -3.03 -13.01
C LYS A 243 -14.57 -1.85 -12.04
N ARG A 244 -13.57 -1.75 -11.16
CA ARG A 244 -13.42 -0.61 -10.23
C ARG A 244 -13.30 0.72 -10.98
N TYR A 245 -12.57 0.75 -12.09
CA TYR A 245 -12.37 1.97 -12.88
C TYR A 245 -13.56 2.30 -13.78
N MET A 246 -14.15 1.28 -14.42
CA MET A 246 -15.28 1.47 -15.31
C MET A 246 -16.58 1.75 -14.56
N TYR A 247 -16.78 1.15 -13.39
CA TYR A 247 -18.03 1.25 -12.63
C TYR A 247 -17.73 1.66 -11.18
N PRO A 248 -17.17 2.87 -10.97
CA PRO A 248 -16.85 3.33 -9.63
C PRO A 248 -18.13 3.49 -8.81
N THR A 249 -18.06 3.10 -7.55
CA THR A 249 -19.13 3.34 -6.57
C THR A 249 -19.19 4.83 -6.18
N ALA A 250 -20.29 5.28 -5.57
CA ALA A 250 -20.45 6.68 -5.13
C ALA A 250 -19.37 7.14 -4.12
N LEU A 251 -18.68 6.19 -3.47
CA LEU A 251 -17.61 6.43 -2.52
C LEU A 251 -16.21 6.46 -3.17
N GLU A 252 -16.09 6.06 -4.44
CA GLU A 252 -14.82 5.99 -5.14
C GLU A 252 -14.54 7.29 -5.90
N VAL A 253 -13.34 7.84 -5.67
CA VAL A 253 -12.86 9.08 -6.27
C VAL A 253 -12.84 8.96 -7.80
N LYS A 254 -13.17 10.07 -8.48
CA LYS A 254 -13.03 10.20 -9.93
C LYS A 254 -11.56 9.99 -10.32
N ASN A 255 -11.28 8.99 -11.15
CA ASN A 255 -9.92 8.67 -11.58
C ASN A 255 -9.40 9.72 -12.58
N ASP A 256 -8.14 10.12 -12.44
CA ASP A 256 -7.47 11.06 -13.37
C ASP A 256 -7.04 10.40 -14.69
N ILE A 257 -7.17 9.08 -14.79
CA ILE A 257 -6.84 8.34 -16.01
C ILE A 257 -8.01 8.51 -17.01
N PRO A 258 -7.75 8.89 -18.27
CA PRO A 258 -8.79 8.92 -19.30
C PRO A 258 -9.36 7.52 -19.56
N ILE A 259 -10.68 7.42 -19.78
CA ILE A 259 -11.36 6.12 -19.95
C ILE A 259 -10.75 5.27 -21.08
N HIS A 260 -10.34 5.91 -22.18
CA HIS A 260 -9.71 5.21 -23.30
C HIS A 260 -8.38 4.52 -22.93
N ASP A 261 -7.77 4.93 -21.81
CA ASP A 261 -6.46 4.45 -21.35
C ASP A 261 -6.55 3.43 -20.19
N TYR A 262 -7.76 3.16 -19.64
CA TYR A 262 -7.90 2.20 -18.53
C TYR A 262 -7.32 0.83 -18.87
N ALA A 263 -7.65 0.27 -20.03
CA ALA A 263 -7.14 -1.05 -20.40
C ALA A 263 -5.61 -1.07 -20.49
N ASN A 264 -5.01 -0.08 -21.16
CA ASN A 264 -3.57 0.06 -21.29
C ASN A 264 -2.88 0.21 -19.92
N LYS A 265 -3.38 1.11 -19.07
CA LYS A 265 -2.80 1.39 -17.76
C LYS A 265 -2.86 0.18 -16.82
N LEU A 266 -4.03 -0.43 -16.68
CA LEU A 266 -4.25 -1.54 -15.73
C LEU A 266 -3.52 -2.81 -16.17
N PHE A 267 -3.58 -3.13 -17.46
CA PHE A 267 -2.88 -4.29 -18.00
C PHE A 267 -1.37 -4.05 -18.02
N GLY A 268 -0.91 -2.85 -18.40
CA GLY A 268 0.49 -2.45 -18.33
C GLY A 268 1.11 -2.62 -16.95
N GLU A 269 0.38 -2.30 -15.87
CA GLU A 269 0.83 -2.55 -14.50
C GLU A 269 1.03 -4.05 -14.21
N LEU A 270 0.10 -4.90 -14.64
CA LEU A 270 0.20 -6.36 -14.49
C LEU A 270 1.30 -6.98 -15.35
N LEU A 271 1.63 -6.40 -16.51
CA LEU A 271 2.73 -6.89 -17.34
C LEU A 271 4.11 -6.66 -16.70
N ASN A 272 4.21 -5.71 -15.78
CA ASN A 272 5.49 -5.28 -15.20
C ASN A 272 5.65 -5.58 -13.71
N GLY A 273 4.56 -5.82 -12.97
CA GLY A 273 4.59 -5.98 -11.51
C GLY A 273 4.95 -7.38 -10.98
N ASP A 274 5.44 -8.29 -11.81
CA ASP A 274 5.67 -9.71 -11.49
C ASP A 274 7.15 -10.11 -11.40
N VAL A 275 8.01 -9.12 -11.17
CA VAL A 275 9.47 -9.29 -11.07
C VAL A 275 9.97 -8.87 -9.68
N PRO A 276 11.09 -9.45 -9.21
CA PRO A 276 11.78 -8.99 -8.02
C PRO A 276 12.14 -7.49 -8.09
N LEU A 277 12.06 -6.81 -6.95
CA LEU A 277 12.28 -5.37 -6.79
C LEU A 277 13.59 -5.05 -6.06
N ILE A 278 14.09 -5.97 -5.23
CA ILE A 278 15.29 -5.76 -4.44
C ILE A 278 16.45 -6.63 -4.93
N GLU A 279 17.66 -6.26 -4.52
CA GLU A 279 18.85 -7.09 -4.72
C GLU A 279 18.91 -8.16 -3.63
N CYS A 280 19.22 -9.41 -3.97
CA CYS A 280 19.34 -10.47 -2.96
C CYS A 280 20.64 -10.31 -2.15
N ARG A 281 20.59 -9.54 -1.05
CA ARG A 281 21.61 -9.64 0.01
C ARG A 281 21.39 -10.95 0.79
N SER A 282 22.40 -11.41 1.52
CA SER A 282 22.36 -12.70 2.25
C SER A 282 21.16 -12.86 3.18
N ASP A 283 20.75 -11.77 3.83
CA ASP A 283 19.71 -11.77 4.86
C ASP A 283 18.37 -11.22 4.36
N ASP A 284 18.33 -10.71 3.13
CA ASP A 284 17.09 -10.21 2.54
C ASP A 284 16.24 -11.35 1.99
N ASP A 285 14.94 -11.10 1.91
CA ASP A 285 13.98 -12.04 1.34
C ASP A 285 12.94 -11.29 0.50
N GLU A 286 12.51 -11.92 -0.59
CA GLU A 286 11.49 -11.38 -1.48
C GLU A 286 10.65 -12.52 -2.03
N PHE A 287 9.35 -12.51 -1.71
CA PHE A 287 8.45 -13.59 -2.10
C PHE A 287 7.02 -13.12 -2.32
N ALA A 288 6.25 -13.95 -3.00
CA ALA A 288 4.86 -13.73 -3.30
C ALA A 288 3.93 -14.60 -2.46
N ILE A 289 2.80 -14.02 -2.04
CA ILE A 289 1.70 -14.70 -1.37
C ILE A 289 0.45 -14.58 -2.23
N ARG A 290 -0.21 -15.71 -2.47
CA ARG A 290 -1.49 -15.73 -3.21
C ARG A 290 -2.62 -15.29 -2.29
N LEU A 291 -3.43 -14.35 -2.76
CA LEU A 291 -4.65 -13.92 -2.09
C LEU A 291 -5.59 -15.12 -1.84
N GLU A 292 -5.61 -16.06 -2.80
CA GLU A 292 -6.39 -17.29 -2.74
C GLU A 292 -5.98 -18.18 -1.55
N ASP A 293 -4.68 -18.29 -1.23
CA ASP A 293 -4.18 -19.10 -0.12
C ASP A 293 -4.51 -18.48 1.24
N ILE A 294 -4.48 -17.14 1.33
CA ILE A 294 -4.84 -16.43 2.56
C ILE A 294 -6.32 -16.65 2.88
N HIS A 295 -7.21 -16.62 1.88
CA HIS A 295 -8.64 -16.80 2.12
C HIS A 295 -9.06 -18.25 2.28
N SER A 296 -8.44 -19.18 1.56
CA SER A 296 -8.83 -20.60 1.59
C SER A 296 -8.17 -21.39 2.71
N SER A 297 -7.03 -20.93 3.23
CA SER A 297 -6.28 -21.62 4.28
C SER A 297 -5.55 -20.60 5.19
N PRO A 298 -6.30 -19.67 5.84
CA PRO A 298 -5.72 -18.51 6.52
C PRO A 298 -4.67 -18.86 7.56
N GLU A 299 -4.97 -19.76 8.51
CA GLU A 299 -4.03 -20.17 9.55
C GLU A 299 -2.77 -20.81 8.97
N LYS A 300 -2.92 -21.77 8.06
CA LYS A 300 -1.78 -22.43 7.41
C LYS A 300 -0.89 -21.42 6.67
N THR A 301 -1.50 -20.47 5.96
CA THR A 301 -0.78 -19.44 5.21
C THR A 301 -0.10 -18.47 6.16
N MET A 302 -0.79 -17.95 7.17
CA MET A 302 -0.22 -16.99 8.12
C MET A 302 0.86 -17.61 9.03
N ARG A 303 0.79 -18.91 9.34
CA ARG A 303 1.88 -19.62 10.05
C ARG A 303 3.16 -19.67 9.22
N LYS A 304 3.05 -19.88 7.90
CA LYS A 304 4.22 -19.80 7.00
C LYS A 304 4.76 -18.37 6.93
N VAL A 305 3.86 -17.37 6.87
CA VAL A 305 4.25 -15.96 6.89
C VAL A 305 4.99 -15.62 8.18
N SER A 306 4.47 -15.98 9.36
CA SER A 306 5.14 -15.69 10.63
C SER A 306 6.52 -16.36 10.72
N GLN A 307 6.61 -17.63 10.27
CA GLN A 307 7.87 -18.36 10.21
C GLN A 307 8.89 -17.65 9.31
N ARG A 308 8.47 -17.24 8.10
CA ARG A 308 9.35 -16.59 7.12
C ARG A 308 9.76 -15.18 7.52
N LEU A 309 8.85 -14.44 8.16
CA LEU A 309 9.15 -13.16 8.79
C LEU A 309 10.02 -13.28 10.05
N GLY A 310 10.21 -14.48 10.60
CA GLY A 310 10.94 -14.67 11.86
C GLY A 310 10.26 -13.94 13.02
N VAL A 311 8.94 -14.03 13.10
CA VAL A 311 8.13 -13.55 14.24
C VAL A 311 7.38 -14.72 14.87
N SER A 312 7.07 -14.60 16.16
CA SER A 312 6.26 -15.57 16.87
C SER A 312 4.88 -15.73 16.24
N TRP A 313 4.32 -16.93 16.31
CA TRP A 313 2.93 -17.13 15.93
C TRP A 313 2.01 -16.43 16.93
N SER A 314 1.00 -15.72 16.42
CA SER A 314 -0.06 -15.10 17.21
C SER A 314 -1.39 -15.28 16.49
N GLU A 315 -2.45 -15.58 17.25
CA GLU A 315 -3.82 -15.66 16.70
C GLU A 315 -4.30 -14.30 16.15
N LEU A 316 -3.69 -13.19 16.57
CA LEU A 316 -3.95 -11.86 16.00
C LEU A 316 -3.66 -11.79 14.49
N LEU A 317 -2.81 -12.68 13.96
CA LEU A 317 -2.56 -12.79 12.53
C LEU A 317 -3.78 -13.30 11.73
N LEU A 318 -4.84 -13.71 12.42
CA LEU A 318 -6.13 -14.09 11.84
C LEU A 318 -7.19 -13.00 12.03
N GLU A 319 -6.84 -11.88 12.64
CA GLU A 319 -7.72 -10.74 12.87
C GLU A 319 -7.34 -9.61 11.93
N SER A 320 -8.16 -9.41 10.89
CA SER A 320 -7.97 -8.30 9.97
C SER A 320 -8.38 -6.99 10.64
N THR A 321 -7.39 -6.26 11.16
CA THR A 321 -7.63 -5.02 11.90
C THR A 321 -6.85 -3.84 11.33
N TYR A 322 -7.37 -2.64 11.59
CA TYR A 322 -6.71 -1.39 11.28
C TYR A 322 -6.71 -0.53 12.53
N PHE A 323 -5.53 -0.37 13.11
CA PHE A 323 -5.33 0.19 14.43
C PHE A 323 -6.14 -0.51 15.53
N GLY A 324 -6.27 -1.84 15.43
CA GLY A 324 -7.04 -2.67 16.38
C GLY A 324 -8.57 -2.60 16.20
N SER A 325 -9.06 -1.80 15.26
CA SER A 325 -10.48 -1.83 14.85
C SER A 325 -10.67 -2.83 13.71
N PRO A 326 -11.82 -3.53 13.59
CA PRO A 326 -12.09 -4.40 12.46
C PRO A 326 -11.89 -3.66 11.13
N TRP A 327 -11.12 -4.25 10.23
CA TRP A 327 -10.92 -3.71 8.89
C TRP A 327 -12.08 -4.12 8.00
N GLU A 328 -12.74 -3.12 7.41
CA GLU A 328 -13.85 -3.31 6.49
C GLU A 328 -13.66 -2.40 5.27
N GLN A 329 -13.97 -2.92 4.08
CA GLN A 329 -13.89 -2.16 2.84
C GLN A 329 -15.19 -2.26 2.03
N PRO A 330 -15.82 -1.13 1.68
CA PRO A 330 -16.94 -1.13 0.74
C PRO A 330 -16.51 -1.66 -0.63
N SER A 331 -17.34 -2.49 -1.23
CA SER A 331 -17.17 -2.97 -2.60
C SER A 331 -18.50 -2.94 -3.36
N HIS A 332 -18.45 -3.08 -4.68
CA HIS A 332 -19.64 -3.26 -5.51
C HIS A 332 -20.47 -4.51 -5.15
N ARG A 333 -19.93 -5.43 -4.32
CA ARG A 333 -20.61 -6.63 -3.80
C ARG A 333 -21.09 -6.48 -2.36
N GLY A 334 -20.99 -5.28 -1.78
CA GLY A 334 -21.24 -5.02 -0.36
C GLY A 334 -19.94 -4.90 0.45
N LEU A 335 -20.07 -5.00 1.77
CA LEU A 335 -18.96 -4.84 2.71
C LEU A 335 -18.02 -6.05 2.65
N MET A 336 -16.73 -5.81 2.36
CA MET A 336 -15.68 -6.81 2.44
C MET A 336 -15.05 -6.76 3.84
N ALA A 337 -15.07 -7.87 4.56
CA ALA A 337 -14.46 -8.00 5.88
C ALA A 337 -13.94 -9.44 6.06
N GLY A 338 -12.78 -9.57 6.70
CA GLY A 338 -12.19 -10.86 7.05
C GLY A 338 -11.91 -11.80 5.87
N PHE A 339 -11.80 -13.10 6.18
CA PHE A 339 -11.54 -14.12 5.18
C PHE A 339 -12.82 -14.52 4.43
N SER A 340 -12.76 -14.56 3.09
CA SER A 340 -13.87 -14.99 2.25
C SER A 340 -13.36 -15.55 0.92
N THR A 341 -13.97 -16.60 0.41
CA THR A 341 -13.65 -17.15 -0.93
C THR A 341 -14.59 -16.63 -2.02
N LYS A 342 -15.71 -15.98 -1.65
CA LYS A 342 -16.77 -15.57 -2.59
C LYS A 342 -16.29 -14.62 -3.70
N HIS A 343 -15.28 -13.79 -3.42
CA HIS A 343 -14.72 -12.87 -4.41
C HIS A 343 -13.65 -13.49 -5.29
N LEU A 344 -13.23 -14.73 -5.04
CA LEU A 344 -12.22 -15.44 -5.83
C LEU A 344 -12.81 -16.15 -7.06
N GLU A 345 -14.13 -16.33 -7.10
CA GLU A 345 -14.83 -17.16 -8.09
C GLU A 345 -15.26 -16.39 -9.37
N ASP A 346 -15.03 -15.08 -9.48
CA ASP A 346 -15.54 -14.26 -10.60
C ASP A 346 -14.68 -14.35 -11.87
N ASP A 347 -15.09 -15.13 -12.85
CA ASP A 347 -14.41 -15.25 -14.15
C ASP A 347 -14.62 -14.04 -15.09
N HIS A 348 -15.43 -13.07 -14.66
CA HIS A 348 -15.68 -11.80 -15.35
C HIS A 348 -16.11 -11.93 -16.83
N PRO A 349 -17.16 -12.71 -17.16
CA PRO A 349 -17.61 -12.94 -18.54
C PRO A 349 -18.21 -11.68 -19.18
N ASP A 350 -18.61 -10.72 -18.35
CA ASP A 350 -19.10 -9.40 -18.77
C ASP A 350 -18.01 -8.54 -19.42
N ILE A 351 -16.72 -8.77 -19.10
CA ILE A 351 -15.59 -7.96 -19.60
C ILE A 351 -14.64 -8.75 -20.51
N PHE A 352 -14.60 -10.09 -20.42
CA PHE A 352 -13.74 -10.94 -21.25
C PHE A 352 -14.59 -11.86 -22.13
N SER A 353 -14.21 -11.99 -23.40
CA SER A 353 -14.65 -13.11 -24.24
C SER A 353 -13.79 -14.35 -23.97
N SER A 354 -14.23 -15.54 -24.40
CA SER A 354 -13.42 -16.76 -24.30
C SER A 354 -12.07 -16.63 -25.00
N ASP A 355 -12.03 -15.93 -26.14
CA ASP A 355 -10.79 -15.66 -26.86
C ASP A 355 -9.88 -14.67 -26.11
N ASP A 356 -10.44 -13.66 -25.41
CA ASP A 356 -9.65 -12.79 -24.53
C ASP A 356 -9.05 -13.56 -23.35
N ILE A 357 -9.82 -14.48 -22.75
CA ILE A 357 -9.34 -15.35 -21.66
C ILE A 357 -8.13 -16.14 -22.13
N LYS A 358 -8.24 -16.82 -23.27
CA LYS A 358 -7.15 -17.59 -23.87
C LYS A 358 -5.93 -16.72 -24.17
N PHE A 359 -6.13 -15.51 -24.70
CA PHE A 359 -5.06 -14.57 -24.95
C PHE A 359 -4.34 -14.13 -23.67
N ILE A 360 -5.08 -13.70 -22.65
CA ILE A 360 -4.52 -13.20 -21.38
C ILE A 360 -3.78 -14.32 -20.63
N GLU A 361 -4.36 -15.52 -20.57
CA GLU A 361 -3.69 -16.69 -19.99
C GLU A 361 -2.39 -17.01 -20.75
N GLY A 362 -2.35 -16.77 -22.07
CA GLY A 362 -1.17 -17.03 -22.89
C GLY A 362 -0.08 -15.99 -22.65
N VAL A 363 -0.45 -14.72 -22.52
CA VAL A 363 0.45 -13.62 -22.14
C VAL A 363 1.08 -13.88 -20.76
N PHE A 364 0.33 -14.46 -19.83
CA PHE A 364 0.77 -14.77 -18.47
C PHE A 364 1.08 -16.25 -18.23
N HIS A 365 1.33 -17.04 -19.28
CA HIS A 365 1.48 -18.49 -19.19
C HIS A 365 2.53 -18.91 -18.13
N GLU A 366 3.68 -18.26 -18.12
CA GLU A 366 4.74 -18.54 -17.15
C GLU A 366 4.35 -18.16 -15.71
N ASN A 367 3.54 -17.12 -15.51
CA ASN A 367 3.01 -16.75 -14.20
C ASN A 367 2.03 -17.81 -13.70
N TYR A 368 1.13 -18.30 -14.55
CA TYR A 368 0.20 -19.36 -14.19
C TYR A 368 0.94 -20.62 -13.74
N LYS A 369 1.97 -21.02 -14.49
CA LYS A 369 2.80 -22.16 -14.13
C LYS A 369 3.59 -21.93 -12.84
N LYS A 370 4.30 -20.81 -12.74
CA LYS A 370 5.17 -20.53 -11.57
C LYS A 370 4.37 -20.31 -10.30
N TRP A 371 3.20 -19.68 -10.39
CA TRP A 371 2.33 -19.38 -9.24
C TRP A 371 1.25 -20.44 -9.01
N ASN A 372 1.33 -21.58 -9.72
CA ASN A 372 0.46 -22.73 -9.57
C ASN A 372 -1.05 -22.37 -9.69
N TYR A 373 -1.39 -21.57 -10.70
CA TYR A 373 -2.77 -21.26 -11.06
C TYR A 373 -3.27 -22.20 -12.17
N ASN A 374 -4.53 -22.61 -12.05
CA ASN A 374 -5.20 -23.38 -13.09
C ASN A 374 -5.62 -22.45 -14.25
N PHE A 375 -5.36 -22.93 -15.46
CA PHE A 375 -5.90 -22.37 -16.69
C PHE A 375 -7.40 -22.66 -16.78
N VAL A 376 -8.18 -21.71 -17.28
CA VAL A 376 -9.61 -21.89 -17.58
C VAL A 376 -9.77 -22.87 -18.74
N GLU A 377 -8.98 -22.69 -19.81
CA GLU A 377 -8.95 -23.61 -20.95
C GLU A 377 -7.79 -24.61 -20.80
N SER A 378 -8.02 -25.65 -19.99
CA SER A 378 -7.04 -26.71 -19.71
C SER A 378 -6.54 -27.49 -20.95
N SER A 379 -7.26 -27.44 -22.07
CA SER A 379 -6.96 -28.24 -23.27
C SER A 379 -6.23 -27.48 -24.39
N GLY A 380 -5.92 -26.20 -24.23
CA GLY A 380 -5.51 -25.33 -25.35
C GLY A 380 -4.12 -24.71 -25.30
N MET A 381 -3.44 -24.70 -24.15
CA MET A 381 -2.10 -24.11 -24.02
C MET A 381 -1.01 -25.15 -24.29
N ASP A 382 -0.89 -25.53 -25.55
CA ASP A 382 0.18 -26.38 -26.06
C ASP A 382 1.40 -25.55 -26.52
N LYS A 383 2.36 -26.24 -27.18
CA LYS A 383 3.60 -25.68 -27.74
C LYS A 383 3.41 -24.46 -28.65
N ASN A 384 2.19 -24.15 -29.11
CA ASN A 384 1.88 -23.03 -29.99
C ASN A 384 1.25 -21.82 -29.27
N THR A 385 1.20 -21.80 -27.93
CA THR A 385 0.64 -20.66 -27.16
C THR A 385 1.29 -19.33 -27.55
N HIS A 386 2.62 -19.31 -27.69
CA HIS A 386 3.36 -18.09 -28.08
C HIS A 386 2.97 -17.57 -29.46
N ASP A 387 2.82 -18.47 -30.44
CA ASP A 387 2.43 -18.12 -31.80
C ASP A 387 0.99 -17.64 -31.88
N TYR A 388 0.09 -18.27 -31.12
CA TYR A 388 -1.29 -17.80 -31.00
C TYR A 388 -1.33 -16.38 -30.41
N VAL A 389 -0.66 -16.15 -29.27
CA VAL A 389 -0.65 -14.83 -28.64
C VAL A 389 -0.07 -13.79 -29.59
N LYS A 390 1.09 -14.06 -30.21
CA LYS A 390 1.71 -13.15 -31.19
C LYS A 390 0.77 -12.77 -32.33
N LYS A 391 0.07 -13.73 -32.92
CA LYS A 391 -0.91 -13.48 -33.99
C LYS A 391 -2.13 -12.70 -33.50
N ARG A 392 -2.47 -12.83 -32.22
CA ARG A 392 -3.64 -12.19 -31.60
C ARG A 392 -3.36 -10.80 -31.05
N VAL A 393 -2.08 -10.43 -30.84
CA VAL A 393 -1.66 -9.08 -30.39
C VAL A 393 -2.40 -7.98 -31.17
N PRO A 394 -2.47 -7.96 -32.51
CA PRO A 394 -3.09 -6.85 -33.25
C PRO A 394 -4.62 -6.76 -33.17
N VAL A 395 -5.28 -7.62 -32.39
CA VAL A 395 -6.74 -7.63 -32.26
C VAL A 395 -7.12 -7.00 -30.90
N PRO A 396 -8.05 -6.03 -30.86
CA PRO A 396 -8.54 -5.43 -29.61
C PRO A 396 -9.18 -6.47 -28.68
N LEU A 397 -9.00 -6.31 -27.37
CA LEU A 397 -9.71 -7.08 -26.36
C LEU A 397 -11.10 -6.49 -26.13
N LYS A 398 -12.07 -7.30 -25.67
CA LYS A 398 -13.42 -6.80 -25.34
C LYS A 398 -13.38 -5.60 -24.37
N MET A 399 -12.54 -5.65 -23.34
CA MET A 399 -12.38 -4.54 -22.40
C MET A 399 -11.85 -3.24 -23.04
N GLU A 400 -11.00 -3.34 -24.07
CA GLU A 400 -10.51 -2.17 -24.82
C GLU A 400 -11.64 -1.56 -25.65
N VAL A 401 -12.43 -2.39 -26.33
CA VAL A 401 -13.60 -1.95 -27.10
C VAL A 401 -14.59 -1.22 -26.18
N MET A 402 -14.86 -1.77 -24.99
CA MET A 402 -15.71 -1.12 -23.98
C MET A 402 -15.18 0.27 -23.56
N CYS A 403 -13.86 0.41 -23.36
CA CYS A 403 -13.24 1.70 -23.09
C CYS A 403 -13.45 2.68 -24.24
N TRP A 404 -13.26 2.23 -25.48
CA TRP A 404 -13.33 3.09 -26.67
C TRP A 404 -14.75 3.56 -26.95
N GLU A 405 -15.74 2.67 -26.87
CA GLU A 405 -17.15 3.03 -27.04
C GLU A 405 -17.56 4.11 -26.05
N ARG A 406 -17.21 3.93 -24.77
CA ARG A 406 -17.52 4.91 -23.73
C ARG A 406 -16.73 6.20 -23.88
N ALA A 407 -15.47 6.13 -24.28
CA ALA A 407 -14.64 7.31 -24.51
C ALA A 407 -15.17 8.13 -25.70
N CYS A 408 -15.59 7.49 -26.79
CA CYS A 408 -16.23 8.14 -27.93
C CYS A 408 -17.53 8.84 -27.53
N GLN A 409 -18.36 8.22 -26.70
CA GLN A 409 -19.56 8.85 -26.13
C GLN A 409 -19.25 10.10 -25.29
N GLN A 410 -18.04 10.18 -24.72
CA GLN A 410 -17.56 11.32 -23.94
C GLN A 410 -16.69 12.29 -24.75
N GLY A 411 -16.66 12.16 -26.08
CA GLY A 411 -15.96 13.08 -26.98
C GLY A 411 -14.45 12.87 -27.07
N ALA A 412 -13.92 11.71 -26.67
CA ALA A 412 -12.51 11.39 -26.87
C ALA A 412 -12.15 11.36 -28.37
N VAL A 413 -10.95 11.83 -28.70
CA VAL A 413 -10.47 11.87 -30.09
C VAL A 413 -9.87 10.51 -30.46
N ARG A 414 -10.11 10.06 -31.70
CA ARG A 414 -9.58 8.80 -32.25
C ARG A 414 -8.07 8.66 -32.07
N ALA A 415 -7.32 9.76 -32.17
CA ALA A 415 -5.87 9.77 -31.99
C ALA A 415 -5.43 9.27 -30.60
N ASP A 416 -6.14 9.67 -29.54
CA ASP A 416 -5.81 9.26 -28.17
C ASP A 416 -6.10 7.78 -27.94
N ILE A 417 -7.24 7.31 -28.47
CA ILE A 417 -7.61 5.88 -28.46
C ILE A 417 -6.54 5.03 -29.14
N MET A 418 -6.11 5.42 -30.34
CA MET A 418 -5.08 4.68 -31.10
C MET A 418 -3.72 4.72 -30.39
N LYS A 419 -3.40 5.81 -29.70
CA LYS A 419 -2.18 5.91 -28.88
C LYS A 419 -2.21 4.92 -27.72
N SER A 420 -3.27 4.89 -26.92
CA SER A 420 -3.40 3.93 -25.81
C SER A 420 -3.40 2.48 -26.29
N TYR A 421 -4.05 2.20 -27.42
CA TYR A 421 -4.01 0.89 -28.07
C TYR A 421 -2.57 0.47 -28.41
N GLY A 422 -1.81 1.32 -29.12
CA GLY A 422 -0.43 1.04 -29.50
C GLY A 422 0.48 0.79 -28.30
N LEU A 423 0.36 1.62 -27.25
CA LEU A 423 1.13 1.45 -26.01
C LEU A 423 0.93 0.08 -25.36
N LEU A 424 -0.32 -0.42 -25.34
CA LEU A 424 -0.61 -1.74 -24.78
C LEU A 424 -0.01 -2.86 -25.64
N ARG A 425 -0.04 -2.72 -26.97
CA ARG A 425 0.59 -3.70 -27.88
C ARG A 425 2.09 -3.77 -27.67
N ASP A 426 2.75 -2.63 -27.63
CA ASP A 426 4.19 -2.55 -27.35
C ASP A 426 4.53 -3.19 -25.99
N ALA A 427 3.70 -2.98 -24.97
CA ALA A 427 3.90 -3.57 -23.65
C ALA A 427 3.74 -5.10 -23.65
N ILE A 428 2.76 -5.62 -24.39
CA ILE A 428 2.54 -7.07 -24.54
C ILE A 428 3.68 -7.70 -25.32
N GLU A 429 4.13 -7.09 -26.42
CA GLU A 429 5.26 -7.61 -27.21
C GLU A 429 6.53 -7.66 -26.36
N LYS A 430 6.86 -6.58 -25.64
CA LYS A 430 7.97 -6.56 -24.68
C LYS A 430 7.83 -7.64 -23.62
N ARG A 431 6.61 -7.94 -23.15
CA ARG A 431 6.36 -9.02 -22.18
C ARG A 431 6.70 -10.39 -22.75
N LEU A 432 6.34 -10.64 -24.01
CA LEU A 432 6.57 -11.92 -24.70
C LEU A 432 8.05 -12.16 -25.01
N GLU A 433 8.85 -11.10 -25.14
CA GLU A 433 10.30 -11.19 -25.36
C GLU A 433 11.11 -11.26 -24.06
N ARG A 434 10.47 -11.02 -22.92
CA ARG A 434 11.13 -10.85 -21.62
C ARG A 434 11.72 -12.17 -21.11
N LYS A 435 13.00 -12.12 -20.71
CA LYS A 435 13.74 -13.25 -20.09
C LYS A 435 13.98 -13.11 -18.58
N LYS A 436 13.26 -12.20 -17.91
CA LYS A 436 13.45 -11.94 -16.46
C LYS A 436 12.89 -13.10 -15.62
N SER A 437 13.53 -13.35 -14.48
CA SER A 437 12.97 -14.22 -13.45
C SER A 437 11.67 -13.62 -12.93
N LEU A 438 10.66 -14.47 -12.82
CA LEU A 438 9.40 -14.14 -12.16
C LEU A 438 9.56 -14.23 -10.64
N LEU A 439 8.65 -13.60 -9.89
CA LEU A 439 8.58 -13.74 -8.43
C LEU A 439 8.41 -15.19 -7.98
N GLU A 440 9.08 -15.55 -6.89
CA GLU A 440 8.96 -16.86 -6.24
C GLU A 440 7.80 -16.85 -5.24
N ILE A 441 7.08 -17.97 -5.15
CA ILE A 441 6.00 -18.15 -4.18
C ILE A 441 6.55 -18.65 -2.85
N MET A 442 5.87 -18.30 -1.76
CA MET A 442 6.04 -18.92 -0.43
C MET A 442 5.46 -20.35 -0.39
#